data_AF-A0A4R4R2F9-F1
#
_entry.id   AF-A0A4R4R2F9-F1
#
_cell.length_a   1.000
_cell.length_b   1.000
_cell.length_c   1.000
_cell.angle_alpha   90.00
_cell.angle_beta   90.00
_cell.angle_gamma   90.00
#
_symmetry.space_group_name_H-M   'P 1'
#
loop_
_entity.id
_entity.type
_entity.pdbx_description
1 polymer ?
#
loop_
_entity_poly.entity_id
_entity_poly.type
_entity_poly.pdbx_seq_one_letter_code
_entity_poly.pdbx_strand_id
1 'polypeptide(L)'
;MSLILPGWHGERSDRGLRATRITPLTDYQLLNGCLEEIVAADEGELWLLCDAQTRLAERVATAERLRAGPGAAGPGTDSGSVRTGGR
;
A
#
# COMPACT_ATOMS: atom_id res chain seq x y z
N MET A 1 -3.62 -14.42 -22.85
CA MET A 1 -4.39 -13.19 -23.13
C MET A 1 -4.32 -12.32 -21.88
N SER A 2 -4.06 -11.02 -22.01
CA SER A 2 -4.00 -10.08 -20.88
C SER A 2 -5.39 -9.54 -20.57
N LEU A 3 -5.75 -9.48 -19.29
CA LEU A 3 -7.01 -8.89 -18.81
C LEU A 3 -6.80 -7.42 -18.42
N ILE A 4 -7.75 -6.55 -18.76
CA ILE A 4 -7.67 -5.13 -18.38
C ILE A 4 -8.17 -4.96 -16.94
N LEU A 5 -7.22 -4.83 -16.01
CA LEU A 5 -7.45 -4.63 -14.58
C LEU A 5 -6.62 -3.43 -14.10
N PRO A 6 -7.23 -2.30 -13.69
CA PRO A 6 -6.48 -1.09 -13.33
C PRO A 6 -5.47 -1.33 -12.20
N GLY A 7 -4.18 -1.14 -12.46
CA GLY A 7 -3.11 -1.36 -11.49
C GLY A 7 -2.63 -2.81 -11.35
N TRP A 8 -3.16 -3.73 -12.18
CA TRP A 8 -2.84 -5.15 -12.15
C TRP A 8 -2.46 -5.67 -13.53
N HIS A 9 -1.51 -6.60 -13.56
CA HIS A 9 -1.22 -7.45 -14.70
C HIS A 9 -2.01 -8.75 -14.55
N GLY A 10 -3.05 -8.93 -15.36
CA GLY A 10 -3.87 -10.15 -15.36
C GLY A 10 -3.43 -11.16 -16.40
N GLU A 11 -3.28 -12.42 -16.00
CA GLU A 11 -2.98 -13.55 -16.86
C GLU A 11 -3.99 -14.70 -16.68
N ARG A 12 -4.21 -15.42 -17.78
CA ARG A 12 -5.03 -16.63 -17.81
C ARG A 12 -4.10 -17.83 -18.01
N SER A 13 -4.26 -18.84 -17.16
CA SER A 13 -3.53 -20.10 -17.22
C SER A 13 -4.47 -21.30 -17.14
N ASP A 14 -3.94 -22.50 -17.38
CA ASP A 14 -4.69 -23.76 -17.23
C ASP A 14 -5.15 -24.02 -15.78
N ARG A 15 -4.55 -23.31 -14.80
CA ARG A 15 -4.86 -23.42 -13.37
C ARG A 15 -5.84 -22.35 -12.87
N GLY A 16 -6.42 -21.55 -13.78
CA GLY A 16 -7.33 -20.46 -13.45
C GLY A 16 -6.74 -19.09 -13.81
N LEU A 17 -7.29 -18.06 -13.19
CA LEU A 17 -6.87 -16.68 -13.43
C LEU A 17 -6.00 -16.15 -12.30
N ARG A 18 -4.99 -15.38 -12.68
CA ARG A 18 -4.07 -14.73 -11.77
C ARG A 18 -3.93 -13.26 -12.13
N ALA A 19 -3.81 -12.42 -11.12
CA ALA A 19 -3.44 -11.02 -11.29
C ALA A 19 -2.31 -10.66 -10.32
N THR A 20 -1.27 -10.02 -10.83
CA THR A 20 -0.15 -9.50 -10.05
C THR A 20 -0.17 -7.99 -10.08
N ARG A 21 0.08 -7.32 -8.95
CA ARG A 21 0.15 -5.86 -8.92
C ARG A 21 1.27 -5.33 -9.81
N ILE A 22 1.00 -4.22 -10.49
CA ILE A 22 2.02 -3.52 -11.30
C ILE A 22 2.96 -2.73 -10.39
N THR A 23 2.43 -2.10 -9.34
CA THR A 23 3.21 -1.31 -8.39
C THR A 23 3.47 -2.12 -7.12
N PRO A 24 4.72 -2.13 -6.61
CA PRO A 24 5.04 -2.82 -5.37
C PRO A 24 4.30 -2.20 -4.18
N LEU A 25 4.06 -3.03 -3.15
CA LEU A 25 3.49 -2.61 -1.88
C LEU A 25 4.58 -2.24 -0.87
N THR A 26 4.27 -1.35 0.06
CA THR A 26 5.15 -1.09 1.22
C THR A 26 5.05 -2.22 2.23
N ASP A 27 6.06 -2.38 3.09
CA ASP A 27 6.01 -3.32 4.21
C ASP A 27 4.78 -3.09 5.09
N TYR A 28 4.41 -1.83 5.32
CA TYR A 28 3.21 -1.49 6.07
C TYR A 28 1.95 -2.00 5.38
N GLN A 29 1.84 -1.87 4.06
CA GLN A 29 0.71 -2.39 3.30
C GLN A 29 0.59 -3.91 3.38
N LEU A 30 1.72 -4.63 3.22
CA LEU A 30 1.77 -6.09 3.34
C LEU A 30 1.36 -6.56 4.74
N LEU A 31 1.91 -5.95 5.80
CA LEU A 31 1.58 -6.28 7.19
C LEU A 31 0.10 -6.02 7.53
N ASN A 32 -0.58 -5.18 6.76
CA ASN A 32 -2.00 -4.86 6.93
C ASN A 32 -2.91 -5.57 5.90
N GLY A 33 -2.42 -6.65 5.28
CA GLY A 33 -3.25 -7.56 4.48
C GLY A 33 -3.45 -7.16 3.02
N CYS A 34 -2.68 -6.20 2.51
CA CYS A 34 -2.64 -5.94 1.07
C CYS A 34 -1.87 -7.06 0.37
N LEU A 35 -2.41 -7.56 -0.74
CA LEU A 35 -1.82 -8.67 -1.49
C LEU A 35 -1.18 -8.19 -2.79
N GLU A 36 -0.04 -8.79 -3.13
CA GLU A 36 0.66 -8.60 -4.41
C GLU A 36 0.05 -9.45 -5.53
N GLU A 37 -0.62 -10.53 -5.18
CA GLU A 37 -1.19 -11.50 -6.10
C GLU A 37 -2.60 -11.90 -5.69
N ILE A 38 -3.47 -12.06 -6.67
CA ILE A 38 -4.82 -12.60 -6.54
C ILE A 38 -5.01 -13.74 -7.52
N VAL A 39 -5.67 -14.80 -7.06
CA VAL A 39 -6.10 -15.93 -7.87
C VAL A 39 -7.62 -16.04 -7.78
N ALA A 40 -8.27 -16.34 -8.89
CA ALA A 40 -9.73 -16.46 -8.97
C ALA A 40 -10.14 -17.55 -9.97
N ALA A 41 -11.37 -18.05 -9.81
CA ALA A 41 -11.96 -19.07 -10.67
C ALA A 41 -12.43 -18.49 -12.01
N ASP A 42 -12.92 -17.25 -12.02
CA ASP A 42 -13.39 -16.56 -13.23
C ASP A 42 -13.05 -15.06 -13.25
N GLU A 43 -13.30 -14.42 -14.40
CA GLU A 43 -12.89 -13.03 -14.66
C GLU A 43 -13.66 -12.03 -13.79
N GLY A 44 -14.92 -12.31 -13.48
CA GLY A 44 -15.76 -11.44 -12.64
C GLY A 44 -15.27 -11.45 -11.20
N GLU A 45 -14.99 -12.64 -10.67
CA GLU A 45 -14.38 -12.79 -9.34
C GLU A 45 -13.01 -12.10 -9.29
N LEU A 46 -12.15 -12.32 -10.29
CA LEU A 46 -10.83 -11.69 -10.35
C LEU A 46 -10.93 -10.16 -10.32
N TRP A 47 -11.85 -9.60 -11.10
CA TRP A 47 -12.07 -8.16 -11.18
C TRP A 47 -12.50 -7.59 -9.82
N LEU A 48 -13.47 -8.22 -9.16
CA LEU A 48 -13.98 -7.79 -7.86
C LEU A 48 -12.89 -7.84 -6.78
N LEU A 49 -12.12 -8.93 -6.73
CA LEU A 49 -11.03 -9.07 -5.76
C LEU A 49 -9.92 -8.05 -6.01
N CYS A 50 -9.56 -7.78 -7.26
CA CYS A 50 -8.57 -6.76 -7.61
C CYS A 50 -9.03 -5.34 -7.23
N ASP A 51 -10.30 -4.97 -7.50
CA ASP A 51 -10.86 -3.67 -7.09
C ASP A 51 -10.85 -3.51 -5.56
N ALA A 52 -11.29 -4.54 -4.84
CA ALA A 52 -11.27 -4.54 -3.38
C ALA A 52 -9.85 -4.38 -2.82
N GLN A 53 -8.88 -5.10 -3.38
CA GLN A 53 -7.48 -5.00 -2.98
C GLN A 53 -6.89 -3.63 -3.30
N THR A 54 -7.21 -3.03 -4.45
CA THR A 54 -6.79 -1.65 -4.78
C THR A 54 -7.29 -0.67 -3.72
N ARG A 55 -8.59 -0.71 -3.38
CA ARG A 55 -9.18 0.16 -2.35
C ARG A 55 -8.57 -0.06 -0.96
N LEU A 56 -8.28 -1.30 -0.60
CA LEU A 56 -7.60 -1.63 0.66
C LEU A 56 -6.21 -0.98 0.70
N ALA A 57 -5.41 -1.17 -0.35
CA ALA A 57 -4.05 -0.63 -0.42
C ALA A 57 -4.03 0.91 -0.33
N GLU A 58 -4.98 1.59 -0.97
CA GLU A 58 -5.12 3.05 -0.88
C GLU A 58 -5.47 3.52 0.53
N ARG A 59 -6.39 2.83 1.21
CA ARG A 59 -6.78 3.13 2.59
C ARG A 59 -5.63 2.86 3.56
N VAL A 60 -4.91 1.76 3.38
CA VAL A 60 -3.75 1.42 4.22
C VAL A 60 -2.60 2.41 4.01
N ALA A 61 -2.31 2.81 2.77
CA ALA A 61 -1.33 3.86 2.49
C ALA A 61 -1.71 5.20 3.13
N THR A 62 -3.01 5.50 3.20
CA THR A 62 -3.51 6.69 3.92
C THR A 62 -3.26 6.58 5.42
N ALA A 63 -3.53 5.42 6.02
CA ALA A 63 -3.23 5.17 7.43
C ALA A 63 -1.72 5.25 7.73
N GLU A 64 -0.87 4.72 6.83
CA GLU A 64 0.59 4.81 6.93
C GLU A 64 1.07 6.27 6.99
N ARG A 65 0.56 7.12 6.09
CA ARG A 65 0.89 8.55 6.07
C ARG A 65 0.45 9.27 7.34
N LEU A 66 -0.73 8.94 7.88
CA LEU A 66 -1.20 9.52 9.13
C LEU A 66 -0.34 9.10 10.33
N ARG A 67 0.15 7.86 10.34
CA ARG A 67 1.09 7.35 11.36
C ARG A 67 2.43 8.07 11.33
N ALA A 68 2.95 8.39 10.15
CA ALA A 68 4.20 9.14 10.00
C ALA A 68 4.08 10.58 10.55
N GLY A 69 2.86 11.09 10.73
CA GLY A 69 2.57 12.40 11.27
C GLY A 69 2.95 13.56 10.33
N PRO A 70 2.42 14.77 10.55
CA PRO A 70 2.86 15.97 9.82
C PRO A 70 4.32 16.38 10.11
N GLY A 71 4.99 15.75 11.07
CA GLY A 71 6.31 16.15 11.58
C GLY A 71 7.52 15.36 11.03
N ALA A 72 7.33 14.29 10.26
CA ALA A 72 8.44 13.49 9.71
C ALA A 72 9.20 14.18 8.56
N ALA A 73 8.70 15.33 8.07
CA ALA A 73 9.38 16.22 7.13
C ALA A 73 9.62 17.62 7.71
N GLY A 74 9.77 17.75 9.04
CA GLY A 74 10.21 18.99 9.67
C GLY A 74 11.73 19.03 9.79
N PRO A 75 12.41 20.16 9.49
CA PRO A 75 13.84 20.28 9.76
C PRO A 75 14.06 20.16 11.27
N GLY A 76 15.00 19.29 11.66
CA GLY A 76 15.50 19.23 13.03
C GLY A 76 16.20 20.53 13.45
N THR A 77 16.64 20.55 14.70
CA THR A 77 17.32 21.64 15.44
C THR A 77 16.41 22.83 15.82
N ASP A 78 16.32 23.30 17.06
CA ASP A 78 17.28 23.23 18.17
C ASP A 78 16.52 23.45 19.49
N SER A 79 16.73 22.59 20.49
CA SER A 79 16.44 22.95 21.87
C SER A 79 17.71 22.75 22.66
N GLY A 80 18.68 23.59 22.32
CA GLY A 80 19.88 23.84 23.09
C GLY A 80 19.51 24.27 24.50
N SER A 81 19.84 23.40 25.45
CA SER A 81 20.00 23.74 26.85
C SER A 81 21.08 24.81 27.00
N VAL A 82 20.76 25.96 27.60
CA VAL A 82 21.73 26.77 28.33
C VAL A 82 21.13 27.11 29.70
N ARG A 83 21.80 26.60 30.74
CA ARG A 83 21.61 26.94 32.16
C ARG A 83 22.23 28.32 32.46
N THR A 84 22.08 28.77 33.70
CA THR A 84 22.68 29.96 34.38
C THR A 84 21.86 31.24 34.19
N GLY A 85 21.44 32.00 35.20
CA GLY A 85 21.75 32.08 36.63
C GLY A 85 21.92 33.56 37.00
N GLY A 86 21.36 34.01 38.13
CA GLY A 86 21.87 35.21 38.80
C GLY A 86 20.87 36.31 39.19
N ARG A 87 20.58 36.31 40.50
CA ARG A 87 20.12 37.41 41.40
C ARG A 87 18.83 38.16 41.11
#